data_AF-A0AAN9V1E6-F1
#
_entry.id   AF-A0AAN9V1E6-F1
#
_cell.length_a   1.000
_cell.length_b   1.000
_cell.length_c   1.000
_cell.angle_alpha   90.00
_cell.angle_beta   90.00
_cell.angle_gamma   90.00
#
_symmetry.space_group_name_H-M   'P 1'
#
loop_
_entity.id
_entity.type
_entity.pdbx_description
1 polymer ?
#
loop_
_entity_poly.entity_id
_entity_poly.type
_entity_poly.pdbx_seq_one_letter_code
_entity_poly.pdbx_strand_id
1 'polypeptide(L)'
;MTARNIVVEKQGGEGIVFSFRSIYVEEPKREDLVQVLAAEHGGPTTTVDPPRLVKLLYDTIKQDTFTLTEAVVDVEAGELHSTKAFPQYCQTSYMSEEFSLFYDACVSSAMFKEALEEFELPDNFEITIDPWPYGNRPLNL
;
A
#
# COMPACT_ATOMS: atom_id res chain seq x y z
N MET A 1 -11.92 13.28 10.37
CA MET A 1 -10.64 13.43 9.63
C MET A 1 -10.38 12.13 8.87
N THR A 2 -9.72 12.13 7.70
CA THR A 2 -9.43 10.85 7.01
C THR A 2 -8.17 10.21 7.59
N ALA A 3 -8.10 8.88 7.59
CA ALA A 3 -6.95 8.14 8.12
C ALA A 3 -5.62 8.54 7.45
N ARG A 4 -5.67 8.83 6.14
CA ARG A 4 -4.53 9.35 5.38
C ARG A 4 -4.01 10.67 5.96
N ASN A 5 -4.90 11.61 6.24
CA ASN A 5 -4.51 12.93 6.75
C ASN A 5 -3.88 12.82 8.14
N ILE A 6 -4.39 11.92 8.99
CA ILE A 6 -3.83 11.67 10.32
C ILE A 6 -2.40 11.14 10.20
N VAL A 7 -2.13 10.19 9.30
CA VAL A 7 -0.75 9.70 9.06
C VAL A 7 0.16 10.84 8.59
N VAL A 8 -0.28 11.62 7.58
CA VAL A 8 0.53 12.72 7.03
C VAL A 8 0.82 13.79 8.08
N GLU A 9 -0.15 14.13 8.94
CA GLU A 9 0.05 15.12 10.00
C GLU A 9 0.97 14.60 11.11
N LYS A 10 0.76 13.36 11.57
CA LYS A 10 1.47 12.81 12.73
C LYS A 10 2.87 12.30 12.39
N GLN A 11 3.13 11.90 11.14
CA GLN A 11 4.39 11.29 10.71
C GLN A 11 5.09 12.07 9.59
N GLY A 12 4.47 13.11 9.06
CA GLY A 12 5.07 13.96 8.05
C GLY A 12 6.27 14.75 8.57
N GLY A 13 6.97 15.38 7.63
CA GLY A 13 8.14 16.19 7.91
C GLY A 13 8.77 16.68 6.61
N GLU A 14 9.79 17.52 6.74
CA GLU A 14 10.49 18.06 5.57
C GLU A 14 11.12 16.94 4.72
N GLY A 15 10.81 16.95 3.43
CA GLY A 15 11.34 15.99 2.45
C GLY A 15 10.77 14.57 2.55
N ILE A 16 9.71 14.35 3.33
CA ILE A 16 9.02 13.05 3.38
C ILE A 16 7.88 13.03 2.38
N VAL A 17 7.89 12.03 1.50
CA VAL A 17 6.80 11.73 0.56
C VAL A 17 6.16 10.40 0.95
N PHE A 18 4.83 10.36 0.95
CA PHE A 18 4.06 9.15 1.25
C PHE A 18 3.45 8.57 -0.03
N SER A 19 3.72 7.30 -0.31
CA SER A 19 3.05 6.53 -1.36
C SER A 19 2.12 5.50 -0.73
N PHE A 20 0.81 5.74 -0.76
CA PHE A 20 -0.17 4.86 -0.13
C PHE A 20 -0.53 3.68 -1.04
N ARG A 21 -0.32 2.46 -0.54
CA ARG A 21 -0.58 1.22 -1.27
C ARG A 21 -1.96 0.66 -0.97
N SER A 22 -2.36 0.69 0.30
CA SER A 22 -3.67 0.20 0.69
C SER A 22 -4.20 0.85 1.96
N ILE A 23 -5.53 0.94 2.05
CA ILE A 23 -6.25 1.53 3.18
C ILE A 23 -7.52 0.70 3.39
N TYR A 24 -7.63 0.03 4.54
CA TYR A 24 -8.77 -0.82 4.87
C TYR A 24 -9.22 -0.60 6.32
N VAL A 25 -10.48 -0.89 6.60
CA VAL A 25 -10.99 -0.93 7.98
C VAL A 25 -10.30 -2.09 8.69
N GLU A 26 -9.73 -1.83 9.87
CA GLU A 26 -9.22 -2.88 10.72
C GLU A 26 -10.39 -3.44 11.54
N GLU A 27 -10.67 -4.73 11.37
CA GLU A 27 -11.77 -5.35 12.10
C GLU A 27 -11.49 -5.35 13.61
N PRO A 28 -12.50 -5.02 14.44
CA PRO A 28 -12.40 -5.21 15.88
C PRO A 28 -12.06 -6.66 16.22
N LYS A 29 -11.45 -6.88 17.38
CA LYS A 29 -11.22 -8.24 17.85
C LYS A 29 -12.55 -8.95 17.99
N ARG A 30 -12.56 -10.24 17.61
CA ARG A 30 -13.75 -11.09 17.72
C ARG A 30 -14.39 -11.05 19.10
N GLU A 31 -13.58 -11.07 20.16
CA GLU A 31 -14.05 -11.06 21.55
C GLU A 31 -14.83 -9.79 21.91
N ASP A 32 -14.42 -8.65 21.36
CA ASP A 32 -15.08 -7.35 21.57
C ASP A 32 -16.36 -7.27 20.71
N LEU A 33 -16.28 -7.69 19.44
CA LEU A 33 -17.40 -7.65 18.51
C LEU A 33 -18.55 -8.59 18.94
N VAL A 34 -18.24 -9.79 19.44
CA VAL A 34 -19.26 -10.74 19.91
C VAL A 34 -20.08 -10.16 21.07
N GLN A 35 -19.47 -9.37 21.95
CA GLN A 35 -20.19 -8.74 23.06
C GLN A 35 -21.19 -7.69 22.57
N VAL A 36 -20.77 -6.86 21.61
CA VAL A 36 -21.64 -5.86 20.97
C VAL A 36 -22.80 -6.55 20.28
N LEU A 37 -22.52 -7.55 19.44
CA LEU A 37 -23.56 -8.29 18.69
C LEU A 37 -24.55 -9.00 19.62
N ALA A 38 -24.08 -9.59 20.72
CA ALA A 38 -24.95 -10.23 21.72
C ALA A 38 -25.85 -9.22 22.43
N ALA A 39 -25.32 -8.04 22.75
CA ALA A 39 -26.10 -6.96 23.37
C ALA A 39 -27.12 -6.36 22.38
N GLU A 40 -26.74 -6.10 21.14
CA GLU A 40 -27.64 -5.66 20.07
C GLU A 40 -28.79 -6.64 19.86
N HIS A 41 -28.48 -7.95 19.88
CA HIS A 41 -29.48 -9.00 19.75
C HIS A 41 -30.44 -9.07 20.94
N GLY A 42 -29.97 -8.73 22.15
CA GLY A 42 -30.72 -8.82 23.40
C GLY A 42 -31.69 -7.68 23.70
N GLY A 43 -31.73 -6.62 22.86
CA GLY A 43 -32.52 -5.41 23.08
C GLY A 43 -31.68 -4.21 23.54
N PRO A 44 -32.27 -3.01 23.69
CA PRO A 44 -31.53 -1.75 23.82
C PRO A 44 -30.72 -1.70 25.11
N THR A 45 -29.47 -2.14 25.02
CA THR A 45 -28.48 -2.10 26.08
C THR A 45 -27.34 -1.22 25.58
N THR A 46 -26.89 -0.26 26.39
CA THR A 46 -25.77 0.59 26.02
C THR A 46 -24.48 -0.22 26.08
N THR A 47 -23.92 -0.59 24.93
CA THR A 47 -22.55 -1.11 24.82
C THR A 47 -21.60 0.00 24.42
N VAL A 48 -20.32 -0.17 24.78
CA VAL A 48 -19.25 0.66 24.22
C VAL A 48 -18.95 0.11 22.83
N ASP A 49 -19.14 0.93 21.81
CA ASP A 49 -18.77 0.56 20.46
C ASP A 49 -17.24 0.44 20.35
N PRO A 50 -16.73 -0.58 19.64
CA PRO A 50 -15.30 -0.73 19.43
C PRO A 50 -14.79 0.43 18.58
N PRO A 51 -13.55 0.89 18.82
CA PRO A 51 -12.98 2.02 18.10
C PRO A 51 -12.95 1.74 16.60
N ARG A 52 -13.25 2.78 15.81
CA ARG A 52 -13.18 2.68 14.36
C ARG A 52 -11.73 2.79 13.89
N LEU A 53 -11.10 1.62 13.75
CA LEU A 53 -9.70 1.52 13.33
C LEU A 53 -9.58 1.38 11.80
N VAL A 54 -8.53 2.01 11.25
CA VAL A 54 -8.17 1.91 9.83
C VAL A 54 -6.70 1.55 9.72
N LYS A 55 -6.40 0.48 8.99
CA LYS A 55 -5.04 0.05 8.66
C LYS A 55 -4.63 0.63 7.31
N LEU A 56 -3.45 1.24 7.27
CA LEU A 56 -2.83 1.79 6.07
C LEU A 56 -1.50 1.10 5.84
N LEU A 57 -1.22 0.73 4.60
CA LEU A 57 0.10 0.31 4.14
C LEU A 57 0.62 1.34 3.13
N TYR A 58 1.82 1.85 3.36
CA TYR A 58 2.41 2.90 2.53
C TYR A 58 3.94 2.87 2.57
N ASP A 59 4.57 3.41 1.53
CA ASP A 59 5.99 3.71 1.56
C ASP A 59 6.21 5.14 2.07
N THR A 60 7.16 5.27 2.99
CA THR A 60 7.75 6.55 3.35
C THR A 60 9.01 6.72 2.54
N ILE A 61 9.04 7.71 1.65
CA ILE A 61 10.16 8.01 0.76
C ILE A 61 10.85 9.26 1.29
N LYS A 62 12.16 9.15 1.55
CA LYS A 62 13.00 10.27 1.97
C LYS A 62 14.33 10.19 1.23
N GLN A 63 14.62 11.24 0.46
CA GLN A 63 15.76 11.24 -0.49
C GLN A 63 15.63 10.01 -1.41
N ASP A 64 16.64 9.13 -1.43
CA ASP A 64 16.68 7.93 -2.28
C ASP A 64 16.36 6.63 -1.53
N THR A 65 15.79 6.73 -0.31
CA THR A 65 15.41 5.55 0.48
C THR A 65 13.91 5.50 0.67
N PHE A 66 13.33 4.32 0.45
CA PHE A 66 11.95 4.02 0.80
C PHE A 66 11.87 3.04 1.98
N THR A 67 10.84 3.17 2.80
CA THR A 67 10.55 2.25 3.91
C THR A 67 9.07 1.92 3.90
N LEU A 68 8.76 0.64 3.66
CA LEU A 68 7.41 0.13 3.76
C LEU A 68 6.95 0.20 5.22
N THR A 69 5.80 0.82 5.44
CA THR A 69 5.25 1.11 6.76
C THR A 69 3.77 0.74 6.80
N GLU A 70 3.37 0.04 7.85
CA GLU A 70 1.96 -0.15 8.22
C GLU A 70 1.64 0.76 9.40
N ALA A 71 0.50 1.43 9.35
CA ALA A 71 -0.05 2.16 10.50
C ALA A 71 -1.50 1.78 10.73
N VAL A 72 -1.90 1.72 11.99
CA VAL A 72 -3.30 1.63 12.40
C VAL A 72 -3.68 2.97 13.02
N VAL A 73 -4.79 3.54 12.57
CA VAL A 73 -5.29 4.85 12.98
C VAL A 73 -6.68 4.67 13.58
N ASP A 74 -6.93 5.31 14.72
CA ASP A 74 -8.27 5.54 15.23
C ASP A 74 -8.82 6.81 14.57
N VAL A 75 -9.77 6.66 13.65
CA VAL A 75 -10.29 7.80 12.88
C VAL A 75 -11.28 8.66 13.67
N GLU A 76 -11.84 8.12 14.76
CA GLU A 76 -12.75 8.86 15.64
C GLU A 76 -11.97 9.68 16.65
N ALA A 77 -10.94 9.08 17.26
CA ALA A 77 -10.02 9.79 18.15
C ALA A 77 -9.08 10.74 17.38
N GLY A 78 -8.85 10.51 16.09
CA GLY A 78 -7.89 11.29 15.30
C GLY A 78 -6.44 10.95 15.62
N GLU A 79 -6.19 9.75 16.14
CA GLU A 79 -4.90 9.36 16.72
C GLU A 79 -4.26 8.16 16.03
N LEU A 80 -2.93 8.15 16.06
CA LEU A 80 -2.15 7.03 15.59
C LEU A 80 -2.17 5.92 16.66
N HIS A 81 -2.80 4.79 16.34
CA HIS A 81 -2.93 3.68 17.27
C HIS A 81 -1.67 2.80 17.32
N SER A 82 -1.11 2.48 16.15
CA SER A 82 0.14 1.73 16.05
C SER A 82 0.86 1.99 14.73
N THR A 83 2.15 1.69 14.68
CA THR A 83 2.96 1.77 13.46
C THR A 83 4.04 0.71 13.46
N LYS A 84 4.32 0.15 12.28
CA LYS A 84 5.32 -0.88 12.04
C LYS A 84 6.03 -0.60 10.72
N ALA A 85 7.34 -0.35 10.80
CA ALA A 85 8.21 -0.32 9.62
C ALA A 85 8.67 -1.75 9.29
N PHE A 86 8.72 -2.09 8.00
CA PHE A 86 9.20 -3.37 7.52
C PHE A 86 10.66 -3.27 7.02
N PRO A 87 11.45 -4.35 7.15
CA PRO A 87 12.79 -4.41 6.55
C PRO A 87 12.74 -4.29 5.01
N GLN A 88 13.85 -3.87 4.41
CA GLN A 88 13.95 -3.64 2.95
C GLN A 88 13.67 -4.87 2.07
N TYR A 89 13.82 -6.08 2.62
CA TYR A 89 13.50 -7.31 1.89
C TYR A 89 11.99 -7.57 1.78
N CYS A 90 11.15 -6.85 2.53
CA CYS A 90 9.70 -6.93 2.39
C CYS A 90 9.26 -6.08 1.21
N GLN A 91 8.84 -6.74 0.13
CA GLN A 91 8.34 -6.11 -1.09
C GLN A 91 6.82 -6.26 -1.15
N THR A 92 6.14 -5.29 -1.77
CA THR A 92 4.68 -5.28 -1.90
C THR A 92 4.24 -5.63 -3.32
N SER A 93 2.93 -5.86 -3.47
CA SER A 93 2.29 -5.88 -4.79
C SER A 93 2.44 -4.53 -5.50
N TYR A 94 2.44 -4.60 -6.84
CA TYR A 94 2.44 -3.43 -7.70
C TYR A 94 1.10 -2.70 -7.67
N MET A 95 1.17 -1.38 -7.80
CA MET A 95 0.05 -0.48 -8.00
C MET A 95 -0.13 -0.20 -9.49
N SER A 96 -1.37 0.00 -9.95
CA SER A 96 -1.64 0.28 -11.38
C SER A 96 -0.87 1.49 -11.93
N GLU A 97 -0.58 2.48 -11.10
CA GLU A 97 0.26 3.64 -11.46
C GLU A 97 1.71 3.23 -11.76
N GLU A 98 2.26 2.26 -11.01
CA GLU A 98 3.61 1.72 -11.22
C GLU A 98 3.70 0.98 -12.58
N PHE A 99 2.63 0.33 -13.05
CA PHE A 99 2.59 -0.28 -14.39
C PHE A 99 2.75 0.76 -15.50
N SER A 100 2.05 1.90 -15.37
CA SER A 100 2.12 2.98 -16.37
C SER A 100 3.50 3.61 -16.40
N LEU A 101 4.07 3.91 -15.23
CA LEU A 101 5.43 4.44 -15.11
C LEU A 101 6.48 3.48 -15.67
N PHE A 102 6.32 2.18 -15.44
CA PHE A 102 7.21 1.17 -16.00
C PHE A 102 7.11 1.10 -17.52
N TYR A 103 5.90 1.10 -18.07
CA TYR A 103 5.68 1.11 -19.52
C TYR A 103 6.38 2.30 -20.18
N ASP A 104 6.16 3.51 -19.65
CA ASP A 104 6.76 4.73 -20.17
C ASP A 104 8.30 4.69 -20.09
N ALA A 105 8.84 4.15 -18.99
CA ALA A 105 10.28 3.96 -18.83
C ALA A 105 10.87 2.99 -19.87
N CYS A 106 10.18 1.89 -20.16
CA CYS A 106 10.61 0.94 -21.19
C CYS A 106 10.56 1.58 -22.58
N VAL A 107 9.44 2.18 -22.97
CA VAL A 107 9.28 2.77 -24.31
C VAL A 107 10.20 3.96 -24.55
N SER A 108 10.58 4.70 -23.50
CA SER A 108 11.54 5.80 -23.62
C SER A 108 13.00 5.35 -23.66
N SER A 109 13.32 4.14 -23.20
CA SER A 109 14.67 3.61 -23.10
C SER A 109 15.33 3.39 -24.47
N ALA A 110 16.55 3.94 -24.64
CA ALA A 110 17.36 3.70 -25.84
C ALA A 110 17.67 2.21 -26.02
N MET A 111 18.03 1.52 -24.93
CA MET A 111 18.31 0.07 -24.94
C MET A 111 17.10 -0.74 -25.43
N PHE A 112 15.88 -0.35 -25.05
CA PHE A 112 14.67 -1.05 -25.48
C PHE A 112 14.37 -0.79 -26.96
N LYS A 113 14.55 0.46 -27.43
CA LYS A 113 14.38 0.82 -28.84
C LYS A 113 15.39 0.10 -29.74
N GLU A 114 16.66 0.08 -29.34
CA GLU A 114 17.72 -0.64 -30.06
C GLU A 114 17.41 -2.14 -30.18
N ALA A 115 16.93 -2.77 -29.10
CA ALA A 115 16.52 -4.16 -29.14
C ALA A 115 15.29 -4.39 -30.05
N LEU A 116 14.36 -3.43 -30.12
CA LEU A 116 13.20 -3.52 -31.02
C LEU A 116 13.60 -3.40 -32.50
N GLU A 117 14.66 -2.66 -32.83
CA GLU A 117 15.18 -2.54 -34.20
C GLU A 117 15.69 -3.88 -34.77
N GLU A 118 16.02 -4.85 -33.93
CA GLU A 118 16.36 -6.21 -34.36
C GLU A 118 15.15 -6.99 -34.93
N PHE A 119 13.93 -6.50 -34.71
CA PHE A 119 12.69 -7.15 -35.16
C PHE A 119 12.05 -6.37 -36.31
N GLU A 120 11.74 -7.07 -37.41
CA GLU A 120 10.92 -6.52 -38.50
C GLU A 120 9.42 -6.64 -38.13
N LEU A 121 8.89 -5.63 -37.42
CA LEU A 121 7.48 -5.58 -37.00
C LEU A 121 6.62 -4.81 -38.03
N PRO A 122 5.53 -5.39 -38.56
CA PRO A 122 4.60 -4.67 -39.45
C PRO A 122 3.88 -3.52 -38.76
N ASP A 123 3.48 -2.49 -39.53
CA ASP A 123 2.80 -1.28 -39.03
C ASP A 123 1.47 -1.55 -38.29
N ASN A 124 0.88 -2.73 -38.49
CA ASN A 124 -0.38 -3.11 -37.86
C ASN A 124 -0.19 -3.81 -36.49
N PHE A 125 1.01 -3.78 -35.92
CA PHE A 125 1.32 -4.33 -34.60
C PHE A 125 1.45 -3.22 -33.55
N GLU A 126 1.07 -3.55 -32.33
CA GLU A 126 1.20 -2.67 -31.17
C GLU A 126 2.09 -3.37 -30.12
N ILE A 127 3.02 -2.61 -29.55
CA ILE A 127 3.93 -3.12 -28.53
C ILE A 127 3.23 -3.04 -27.17
N THR A 128 3.09 -4.20 -26.54
CA THR A 128 2.57 -4.34 -25.18
C THR A 128 3.68 -4.83 -24.26
N ILE A 129 3.73 -4.26 -23.05
CA ILE A 129 4.73 -4.60 -22.04
C ILE A 129 3.98 -4.98 -20.77
N ASP A 130 4.25 -6.18 -20.26
CA ASP A 130 3.65 -6.70 -19.04
C ASP A 130 4.75 -6.92 -18.00
N PRO A 131 4.81 -6.12 -16.91
CA PRO A 131 5.81 -6.30 -15.87
C PRO A 131 5.48 -7.51 -14.98
N TRP A 132 6.44 -8.41 -14.86
CA TRP A 132 6.32 -9.58 -13.99
C TRP A 132 7.14 -9.39 -12.71
N PRO A 133 6.61 -9.73 -11.53
CA PRO A 133 7.42 -9.78 -10.33
C PRO A 133 8.50 -10.85 -10.51
N TYR A 134 9.75 -10.50 -10.21
CA TYR A 134 10.87 -11.43 -10.29
C TYR A 134 10.73 -12.65 -9.37
N GLY A 135 9.80 -12.59 -8.40
CA GLY A 135 9.63 -13.61 -7.37
C GLY A 135 10.84 -13.69 -6.46
N ASN A 136 10.80 -14.62 -5.50
CA ASN A 136 11.94 -14.89 -4.65
C ASN A 136 12.67 -16.14 -5.17
N ARG A 137 13.93 -16.00 -5.60
CA ARG A 137 14.78 -17.16 -5.84
C ARG A 137 15.24 -17.65 -4.46
N PRO A 138 14.99 -18.91 -4.06
CA PRO A 138 15.59 -19.42 -2.83
C PRO A 138 17.11 -19.30 -2.97
N LEU A 139 17.75 -18.62 -2.02
CA LEU A 139 19.19 -18.74 -1.82
C LEU A 139 19.44 -20.22 -1.56
N ASN A 140 20.18 -20.88 -2.45
CA ASN A 140 20.60 -22.26 -2.25
C ASN A 140 21.31 -22.35 -0.88
N LEU A 141 20.70 -23.11 0.04
CA LEU A 141 21.34 -23.65 1.24
C LEU A 141 22.32 -24.75 0.84
#